data_AF-F3MAZ9-F1
#
_entry.id   AF-F3MAZ9-F1
#
_cell.length_a   1.000
_cell.length_b   1.000
_cell.length_c   1.000
_cell.angle_alpha   90.00
_cell.angle_beta   90.00
_cell.angle_gamma   90.00
#
_symmetry.space_group_name_H-M   'P 1'
#
loop_
_entity.id
_entity.type
_entity.pdbx_description
1 polymer ?
#
loop_
_entity_poly.entity_id
_entity_poly.type
_entity_poly.pdbx_seq_one_letter_code
_entity_poly.pdbx_strand_id
1 'polypeptide(L)'
;MRTKFIYQAPANGYPEWNNNPNIFQLNRHKAHAYMMNFPTESEALSLNYAMSPWYQSLNGTWKFAFAKTPEERIQNFYEADYDSGSWADLPVPSHWQLQGYDYPQYTNVRYPWAESEPELKAPFAPTR
;
A
#
# COMPACT_ATOMS: atom_id res chain seq x y z
N MET A 1 28.37 0.81 -5.67
CA MET A 1 27.07 0.79 -6.38
C MET A 1 26.20 -0.25 -5.69
N ARG A 2 25.01 0.11 -5.17
CA ARG A 2 24.13 -0.91 -4.56
C ARG A 2 23.54 -1.77 -5.67
N THR A 3 23.65 -3.08 -5.58
CA THR A 3 23.01 -4.01 -6.52
C THR A 3 21.50 -3.80 -6.44
N LYS A 4 20.89 -3.30 -7.53
CA LYS A 4 19.45 -3.18 -7.63
C LYS A 4 18.89 -4.60 -7.73
N PHE A 5 18.04 -4.99 -6.79
CA PHE A 5 17.31 -6.25 -6.88
C PHE A 5 16.44 -6.22 -8.14
N ILE A 6 16.55 -7.26 -8.95
CA ILE A 6 15.66 -7.50 -10.08
C ILE A 6 14.58 -8.42 -9.54
N TYR A 7 13.34 -7.93 -9.52
CA TYR A 7 12.21 -8.75 -9.13
C TYR A 7 12.09 -9.96 -10.04
N GLN A 8 11.93 -11.13 -9.43
CA GLN A 8 11.62 -12.39 -10.09
C GLN A 8 10.31 -12.89 -9.53
N ALA A 9 9.36 -13.17 -10.41
CA ALA A 9 8.07 -13.70 -10.00
C ALA A 9 8.24 -15.05 -9.28
N PRO A 10 7.43 -15.35 -8.26
CA PRO A 10 7.46 -16.64 -7.59
C PRO A 10 7.24 -17.80 -8.57
N ALA A 11 8.01 -18.89 -8.42
CA ALA A 11 7.97 -20.04 -9.32
C ALA A 11 6.65 -20.83 -9.28
N ASN A 12 5.83 -20.63 -8.24
CA ASN A 12 4.54 -21.30 -8.07
C ASN A 12 3.40 -20.68 -8.89
N GLY A 13 3.66 -19.62 -9.67
CA GLY A 13 2.68 -18.98 -10.54
C GLY A 13 1.72 -18.01 -9.83
N TYR A 14 1.89 -17.77 -8.53
CA TYR A 14 1.10 -16.79 -7.77
C TYR A 14 1.92 -15.52 -7.49
N PRO A 15 1.30 -14.33 -7.41
CA PRO A 15 1.98 -13.10 -7.04
C PRO A 15 2.46 -13.15 -5.59
N GLU A 16 3.33 -12.22 -5.21
CA GLU A 16 4.00 -12.20 -3.90
C GLU A 16 3.03 -12.13 -2.73
N TRP A 17 1.88 -11.47 -2.92
CA TRP A 17 0.86 -11.31 -1.90
C TRP A 17 -0.08 -12.52 -1.78
N ASN A 18 -0.04 -13.49 -2.71
CA ASN A 18 -0.93 -14.66 -2.71
C ASN A 18 -0.11 -15.96 -2.68
N ASN A 19 -0.39 -16.87 -1.74
CA ASN A 19 0.30 -18.15 -1.62
C ASN A 19 1.84 -18.08 -1.44
N ASN A 20 2.35 -16.94 -0.95
CA ASN A 20 3.79 -16.68 -0.78
C ASN A 20 4.10 -15.99 0.58
N PRO A 21 3.73 -16.59 1.73
CA PRO A 21 3.81 -15.93 3.04
C PRO A 21 5.23 -15.57 3.50
N ASN A 22 6.25 -16.21 2.90
CA ASN A 22 7.65 -15.92 3.20
C ASN A 22 8.18 -14.66 2.50
N ILE A 23 7.41 -14.09 1.56
CA ILE A 23 7.74 -12.83 0.87
C ILE A 23 7.02 -11.69 1.58
N PHE A 24 7.61 -11.22 2.68
CA PHE A 24 7.03 -10.14 3.49
C PHE A 24 7.58 -8.74 3.16
N GLN A 25 8.59 -8.66 2.29
CA GLN A 25 9.17 -7.41 1.83
C GLN A 25 9.94 -7.61 0.53
N LEU A 26 9.95 -6.57 -0.32
CA LEU A 26 10.86 -6.44 -1.45
C LEU A 26 11.50 -5.06 -1.38
N ASN A 27 12.83 -4.98 -1.52
CA ASN A 27 13.57 -3.70 -1.61
C ASN A 27 13.36 -2.66 -0.50
N ARG A 28 12.82 -3.07 0.64
CA ARG A 28 12.66 -2.19 1.80
C ARG A 28 14.00 -2.01 2.53
N HIS A 29 14.22 -0.82 3.08
CA HIS A 29 15.32 -0.59 4.03
C HIS A 29 15.23 -1.54 5.24
N LYS A 30 16.38 -1.89 5.83
CA LYS A 30 16.41 -2.63 7.10
C LYS A 30 15.71 -1.80 8.18
N ALA A 31 15.01 -2.45 9.09
CA ALA A 31 14.42 -1.77 10.23
C ALA A 31 15.50 -1.02 11.03
N HIS A 32 15.23 0.24 11.36
CA HIS A 32 16.08 1.10 12.15
C HIS A 32 15.22 2.10 12.94
N ALA A 33 15.80 2.76 13.94
CA ALA A 33 15.13 3.85 14.65
C ALA A 33 14.75 4.97 13.68
N TYR A 34 13.63 5.64 13.90
CA TYR A 34 13.22 6.76 13.06
C TYR A 34 14.29 7.87 13.10
N MET A 35 14.65 8.41 11.93
CA MET A 35 15.67 9.44 11.79
C MET A 35 15.08 10.58 10.95
N MET A 36 15.14 11.80 11.49
CA MET A 36 14.84 13.03 10.76
C MET A 36 15.99 14.00 10.98
N ASN A 37 16.44 14.60 9.89
CA ASN A 37 17.51 15.60 9.94
C ASN A 37 16.90 16.96 10.23
N PHE A 38 17.54 17.72 11.10
CA PHE A 38 17.18 19.12 11.38
C PHE A 38 18.43 19.99 11.27
N PRO A 39 18.29 21.26 10.82
CA PRO A 39 19.42 22.19 10.78
C PRO A 39 19.98 22.50 12.18
N THR A 40 19.13 22.51 13.21
CA THR A 40 19.52 22.84 14.58
C THR A 40 19.02 21.85 15.63
N GLU A 41 19.68 21.80 16.79
CA GLU A 41 19.26 21.01 17.95
C GLU A 41 17.89 21.44 18.48
N SER A 42 17.63 22.76 18.55
CA SER A 42 16.34 23.27 19.03
C SER A 42 15.17 22.81 18.15
N GLU A 43 15.36 22.77 16.83
CA GLU A 43 14.34 22.23 15.91
C GLU A 43 14.19 20.72 16.09
N ALA A 44 15.29 19.98 16.29
CA ALA A 44 15.24 18.55 16.55
C ALA A 44 14.47 18.20 17.84
N LEU A 45 14.66 19.01 18.90
CA LEU A 45 13.96 18.85 20.17
C LEU A 45 12.47 19.23 20.11
N SER A 46 12.02 19.93 19.07
CA SER A 46 10.60 20.24 18.88
C SER A 46 9.75 19.00 18.53
N LEU A 47 10.39 17.91 18.08
CA LEU A 47 9.76 16.68 17.60
C LEU A 47 8.79 16.89 16.42
N ASN A 48 8.82 18.06 15.77
CA ASN A 48 7.98 18.37 14.63
C ASN A 48 8.78 18.22 13.32
N TYR A 49 8.62 17.08 12.64
CA TYR A 49 9.31 16.80 11.39
C TYR A 49 9.06 17.83 10.28
N ALA A 50 7.90 18.49 10.30
CA ALA A 50 7.56 19.50 9.30
C ALA A 50 8.43 20.76 9.39
N MET A 51 9.18 20.94 10.48
CA MET A 51 10.17 22.02 10.61
C MET A 51 11.46 21.73 9.83
N SER A 52 11.71 20.47 9.47
CA SER A 52 12.90 20.13 8.68
C SER A 52 12.76 20.64 7.23
N PRO A 53 13.76 21.35 6.68
CA PRO A 53 13.76 21.74 5.28
C PRO A 53 13.92 20.54 4.33
N TRP A 54 14.24 19.35 4.86
CA TRP A 54 14.34 18.10 4.10
C TRP A 54 13.10 17.22 4.22
N TYR A 55 12.05 17.73 4.87
CA TYR A 55 10.76 17.06 4.95
C TYR A 55 9.81 17.59 3.87
N GLN A 56 9.14 16.68 3.18
CA GLN A 56 8.02 16.98 2.30
C GLN A 56 6.87 16.04 2.62
N SER A 57 5.74 16.59 3.02
CA SER A 57 4.52 15.80 3.16
C SER A 57 3.94 15.48 1.78
N LEU A 58 3.47 14.25 1.62
CA LEU A 58 2.66 13.83 0.47
C LEU A 58 1.20 13.60 0.87
N ASN A 59 0.80 14.01 2.07
CA ASN A 59 -0.61 14.05 2.45
C ASN A 59 -1.33 15.09 1.60
N GLY A 60 -2.59 14.83 1.27
CA GLY A 60 -3.37 15.69 0.40
C GLY A 60 -4.31 14.89 -0.49
N THR A 61 -4.66 15.45 -1.63
CA THR A 61 -5.56 14.82 -2.60
C THR A 61 -4.78 13.98 -3.59
N TRP A 62 -5.20 12.72 -3.75
CA TRP A 62 -4.63 11.78 -4.70
C TRP A 62 -5.68 11.32 -5.71
N LYS A 63 -5.27 11.09 -6.96
CA LYS A 63 -6.10 10.39 -7.93
C LYS A 63 -6.27 8.94 -7.51
N PHE A 64 -7.52 8.47 -7.49
CA PHE A 64 -7.89 7.17 -6.96
C PHE A 64 -8.88 6.45 -7.88
N ALA A 65 -8.57 5.20 -8.20
CA ALA A 65 -9.45 4.28 -8.92
C ALA A 65 -9.62 3.01 -8.10
N PHE A 66 -10.86 2.59 -7.90
CA PHE A 66 -11.22 1.39 -7.16
C PHE A 66 -11.54 0.25 -8.13
N ALA A 67 -11.05 -0.95 -7.82
CA ALA A 67 -11.38 -2.20 -8.51
C ALA A 67 -11.80 -3.24 -7.47
N LYS A 68 -12.82 -4.05 -7.77
CA LYS A 68 -13.34 -5.03 -6.79
C LYS A 68 -12.41 -6.21 -6.62
N THR A 69 -11.75 -6.61 -7.70
CA THR A 69 -10.78 -7.71 -7.71
C THR A 69 -9.44 -7.22 -8.24
N PRO A 70 -8.34 -7.93 -7.93
CA PRO A 70 -7.03 -7.61 -8.49
C PRO A 70 -7.03 -7.62 -10.02
N GLU A 71 -7.81 -8.47 -10.68
CA GLU A 71 -7.86 -8.63 -12.14
C GLU A 71 -8.55 -7.44 -12.83
N GLU A 72 -9.51 -6.80 -12.15
CA GLU A 72 -10.22 -5.61 -12.64
C GLU A 72 -9.39 -4.32 -12.58
N ARG A 73 -8.21 -4.35 -11.94
CA ARG A 73 -7.36 -3.17 -11.83
C ARG A 73 -6.85 -2.70 -13.20
N ILE A 74 -6.68 -1.39 -13.33
CA ILE A 74 -6.00 -0.78 -14.47
C ILE A 74 -4.53 -1.19 -14.42
N GLN A 75 -4.07 -2.04 -15.34
CA GLN A 75 -2.75 -2.68 -15.21
C GLN A 75 -1.57 -1.74 -15.46
N ASN A 76 -1.73 -0.78 -16.36
CA ASN A 76 -0.67 0.12 -16.82
C ASN A 76 -0.70 1.51 -16.14
N PHE A 77 -1.43 1.66 -15.04
CA PHE A 77 -1.60 2.94 -14.34
C PHE A 77 -0.30 3.58 -13.82
N TYR A 78 0.77 2.79 -13.73
CA TYR A 78 2.08 3.22 -13.24
C TYR A 78 2.94 3.90 -14.31
N GLU A 79 2.52 3.85 -15.58
CA GLU A 79 3.22 4.50 -16.69
C GLU A 79 3.16 6.03 -16.52
N ALA A 80 4.27 6.71 -16.81
CA ALA A 80 4.41 8.15 -16.53
C ALA A 80 3.47 9.02 -17.38
N ASP A 81 3.03 8.51 -18.52
CA ASP A 81 2.13 9.13 -19.48
C ASP A 81 0.69 8.59 -19.40
N TYR A 82 0.37 7.76 -18.40
CA TYR A 82 -0.99 7.29 -18.18
C TYR A 82 -1.93 8.45 -17.78
N ASP A 83 -3.03 8.63 -18.51
CA ASP A 83 -4.04 9.63 -18.20
C ASP A 83 -5.00 9.15 -17.10
N SER A 84 -4.85 9.71 -15.91
CA SER A 84 -5.72 9.49 -14.74
C SER A 84 -6.75 10.62 -14.54
N GLY A 85 -6.96 11.49 -15.53
CA GLY A 85 -7.85 12.64 -15.43
C GLY A 85 -9.30 12.30 -15.11
N SER A 86 -9.76 11.11 -15.49
CA SER A 86 -11.11 10.60 -15.19
C SER A 86 -11.26 9.99 -13.79
N TRP A 87 -10.17 9.83 -13.05
CA TRP A 87 -10.20 9.23 -11.72
C TRP A 87 -10.74 10.19 -10.69
N ALA A 88 -11.35 9.62 -9.66
CA ALA A 88 -11.81 10.37 -8.51
C ALA A 88 -10.64 10.91 -7.69
N ASP A 89 -10.94 11.90 -6.87
CA ASP A 89 -10.02 12.46 -5.89
C ASP A 89 -10.28 11.84 -4.51
N LEU A 90 -9.22 11.42 -3.81
CA LEU A 90 -9.29 10.83 -2.47
C LEU A 90 -8.33 11.56 -1.52
N PRO A 91 -8.78 11.98 -0.31
CA PRO A 91 -7.87 12.51 0.70
C PRO A 91 -6.97 11.41 1.27
N VAL A 92 -5.68 11.67 1.41
CA VAL A 92 -4.70 10.75 2.01
C VAL A 92 -4.03 11.45 3.21
N PRO A 93 -3.98 10.80 4.40
CA PRO A 93 -4.45 9.45 4.71
C PRO A 93 -5.98 9.36 4.92
N SER A 94 -6.60 8.27 4.46
CA SER A 94 -7.99 7.92 4.76
C SER A 94 -8.25 6.42 4.58
N HIS A 95 -9.40 5.95 5.07
CA HIS A 95 -9.94 4.64 4.71
C HIS A 95 -10.94 4.83 3.55
N TRP A 96 -10.73 4.17 2.41
CA TRP A 96 -11.59 4.38 1.23
C TRP A 96 -13.05 3.96 1.48
N GLN A 97 -13.30 3.01 2.41
CA GLN A 97 -14.64 2.61 2.84
C GLN A 97 -15.46 3.76 3.41
N LEU A 98 -14.79 4.72 4.06
CA LEU A 98 -15.44 5.91 4.59
C LEU A 98 -15.56 7.03 3.56
N GLN A 99 -15.03 6.83 2.35
CA GLN A 99 -15.08 7.75 1.22
C GLN A 99 -16.05 7.27 0.13
N GLY A 100 -16.87 6.25 0.42
CA GLY A 100 -17.91 5.75 -0.49
C GLY A 100 -17.50 4.59 -1.40
N TYR A 101 -16.31 4.01 -1.19
CA TYR A 101 -15.84 2.84 -1.95
C TYR A 101 -15.94 1.58 -1.10
N ASP A 102 -16.59 0.53 -1.59
CA ASP A 102 -16.79 -0.71 -0.83
C ASP A 102 -17.48 -0.45 0.53
N TYR A 103 -17.44 -1.40 1.47
CA TYR A 103 -18.07 -1.29 2.78
C TYR A 103 -17.17 -1.81 3.91
N PRO A 104 -17.24 -1.21 5.11
CA PRO A 104 -16.49 -1.70 6.27
C PRO A 104 -17.05 -3.04 6.74
N GLN A 105 -16.16 -3.97 7.08
CA GLN A 105 -16.53 -5.30 7.56
C GLN A 105 -16.03 -5.49 8.99
N TYR A 106 -16.91 -6.00 9.85
CA TYR A 106 -16.57 -6.37 11.22
C TYR A 106 -16.86 -7.84 11.45
N THR A 107 -15.84 -8.59 11.85
CA THR A 107 -15.96 -9.99 12.25
C THR A 107 -15.22 -10.20 13.56
N ASN A 108 -15.70 -11.15 14.38
CA ASN A 108 -15.05 -11.48 15.65
C ASN A 108 -14.02 -12.61 15.48
N VAL A 109 -14.47 -13.78 15.00
CA VAL A 109 -13.64 -15.00 14.94
C VAL A 109 -13.32 -15.43 13.50
N ARG A 110 -14.32 -15.37 12.62
CA ARG A 110 -14.18 -15.83 11.24
C ARG A 110 -13.52 -14.75 10.38
N TYR A 111 -12.76 -15.18 9.38
CA TYR A 111 -12.29 -14.25 8.36
C TYR A 111 -13.46 -13.65 7.57
N PRO A 112 -13.36 -12.38 7.14
CA PRO A 112 -14.43 -11.69 6.43
C PRO A 112 -14.88 -12.38 5.13
N TRP A 113 -13.97 -13.06 4.45
CA TRP A 113 -14.23 -13.76 3.19
C TRP A 113 -14.82 -15.17 3.37
N ALA A 114 -15.03 -15.67 4.60
CA ALA A 114 -15.40 -17.07 4.82
C ALA A 114 -16.77 -17.46 4.24
N GLU A 115 -17.67 -16.50 4.03
CA GLU A 115 -18.98 -16.74 3.41
C GLU A 115 -18.94 -16.61 1.88
N SER A 116 -18.19 -15.64 1.35
CA SER A 116 -18.05 -15.45 -0.10
C SER A 116 -17.12 -16.49 -0.74
N GLU A 117 -16.11 -16.95 0.00
CA GLU A 117 -15.12 -17.93 -0.45
C GLU A 117 -14.90 -19.04 0.60
N PRO A 118 -15.88 -19.95 0.81
CA PRO A 118 -15.84 -20.96 1.88
C PRO A 118 -14.72 -22.01 1.72
N GLU A 119 -14.27 -22.24 0.48
CA GLU A 119 -13.18 -23.18 0.18
C GLU A 119 -11.80 -22.54 0.29
N LEU A 120 -11.71 -21.22 0.50
CA LEU A 120 -10.44 -20.51 0.59
C LEU A 120 -9.71 -20.89 1.89
N LYS A 121 -8.46 -21.33 1.73
CA LYS A 121 -7.59 -21.74 2.84
C LYS A 121 -6.30 -20.93 2.81
N ALA A 122 -5.75 -20.64 3.98
CA ALA A 122 -4.42 -20.05 4.06
C ALA A 122 -3.39 -20.94 3.33
N PRO A 123 -2.39 -20.36 2.64
CA PRO A 123 -2.04 -18.93 2.59
C PRO A 123 -2.61 -18.18 1.36
N PHE A 124 -3.71 -18.65 0.78
CA PHE A 124 -4.36 -17.94 -0.33
C PHE A 124 -5.14 -16.72 0.16
N ALA A 125 -5.07 -15.62 -0.59
CA ALA A 125 -5.80 -14.39 -0.34
C ALA A 125 -7.13 -14.39 -1.13
N PRO A 126 -8.19 -13.73 -0.62
CA PRO A 126 -9.46 -13.61 -1.34
C PRO A 126 -9.29 -12.80 -2.62
N THR A 127 -9.99 -13.21 -3.68
CA THR A 127 -9.86 -12.62 -5.03
C THR A 127 -11.21 -12.40 -5.71
N ARG A 128 -12.32 -12.68 -5.04
CA ARG A 128 -13.68 -12.56 -5.59
C ARG A 128 -14.53 -11.50 -4.88
#